data_AF-A0A444J2W8-F1
#
_entry.id   AF-A0A444J2W8-F1
#
_cell.length_a   1.000
_cell.length_b   1.000
_cell.length_c   1.000
_cell.angle_alpha   90.00
_cell.angle_beta   90.00
_cell.angle_gamma   90.00
#
_symmetry.space_group_name_H-M   'P 1'
#
loop_
_entity.id
_entity.type
_entity.pdbx_description
1 polymer ?
#
loop_
_entity_poly.entity_id
_entity_poly.type
_entity_poly.pdbx_seq_one_letter_code
_entity_poly.pdbx_strand_id
1 'polypeptide(L)'
;VLLALLFPPVIRRLWGCIPMEPGPLRHGIERFCRNQNFSSEILYWPLFEGKMITAGVMGIVPRFRYLLLTPALLSALDQEELEAVLAHEIGHVKKYHLILYLLLFLVSRCSLKQCLSRSTSFCSIMTGFIAC
;
A
#
# COMPACT_ATOMS: atom_id res chain seq x y z
N VAL A 1 -1.27 19.56 -1.23
CA VAL A 1 -2.38 18.90 -0.48
C VAL A 1 -3.46 18.37 -1.40
N LEU A 2 -4.07 19.20 -2.26
CA LEU A 2 -5.13 18.76 -3.19
C LEU A 2 -4.68 17.61 -4.11
N LEU A 3 -3.46 17.68 -4.64
CA LEU A 3 -2.89 16.63 -5.50
C LEU A 3 -2.81 15.29 -4.76
N ALA A 4 -2.33 15.27 -3.52
CA ALA A 4 -2.20 14.06 -2.71
C ALA A 4 -3.56 13.43 -2.30
N LEU A 5 -4.65 14.21 -2.35
CA LEU A 5 -6.02 13.72 -2.11
C LEU A 5 -6.67 13.18 -3.38
N LEU A 6 -6.38 13.79 -4.54
CA LEU A 6 -6.88 13.34 -5.84
C LEU A 6 -6.10 12.15 -6.41
N PHE A 7 -4.86 11.97 -5.96
CA PHE A 7 -3.99 10.93 -6.49
C PHE A 7 -4.51 9.51 -6.24
N PRO A 8 -4.91 9.12 -5.01
CA PRO A 8 -5.38 7.76 -4.75
C PRO A 8 -6.58 7.31 -5.61
N PRO A 9 -7.68 8.07 -5.75
CA PRO A 9 -8.80 7.66 -6.61
C PRO A 9 -8.46 7.65 -8.10
N VAL A 10 -7.54 8.52 -8.55
CA VAL A 10 -7.06 8.51 -9.95
C VAL A 10 -6.24 7.24 -10.22
N ILE A 11 -5.31 6.89 -9.34
CA ILE A 11 -4.50 5.69 -9.47
C ILE A 11 -5.35 4.43 -9.41
N ARG A 12 -6.33 4.36 -8.50
CA ARG A 12 -7.31 3.26 -8.45
C ARG A 12 -7.94 3.00 -9.82
N ARG A 13 -8.35 4.06 -10.54
CA ARG A 13 -8.94 3.93 -11.87
C ARG A 13 -7.90 3.54 -12.92
N LEU A 14 -6.72 4.14 -12.90
CA LEU A 14 -5.66 3.84 -13.88
C LEU A 14 -5.16 2.39 -13.78
N TRP A 15 -5.17 1.81 -12.58
CA TRP A 15 -4.77 0.42 -12.35
C TRP A 15 -5.90 -0.60 -12.41
N GLY A 16 -7.13 -0.16 -12.67
CA GLY A 16 -8.28 -1.07 -12.72
C GLY A 16 -8.51 -1.80 -11.41
N CYS A 17 -8.20 -1.18 -10.27
CA CYS A 17 -8.41 -1.81 -8.97
C CYS A 17 -9.92 -2.01 -8.72
N ILE A 18 -10.32 -3.25 -8.44
CA ILE A 18 -11.72 -3.64 -8.28
C ILE A 18 -12.01 -3.74 -6.79
N PRO A 19 -13.11 -3.17 -6.28
CA PRO A 19 -13.50 -3.40 -4.89
C PRO A 19 -13.68 -4.89 -4.62
N MET A 20 -13.18 -5.33 -3.47
CA MET A 20 -13.28 -6.74 -3.10
C MET A 20 -14.74 -7.13 -2.91
N GLU A 21 -15.20 -8.22 -3.52
CA GLU A 21 -16.59 -8.67 -3.33
C GLU A 21 -16.88 -9.01 -1.85
N PRO A 22 -18.10 -8.76 -1.35
CA PRO A 22 -18.50 -9.16 -0.01
C PRO A 22 -18.44 -10.69 0.12
N GLY A 23 -17.68 -11.16 1.09
CA GLY A 23 -17.44 -12.58 1.31
C GLY A 23 -16.69 -12.84 2.61
N PRO A 24 -16.53 -14.12 3.00
CA PRO A 24 -15.91 -14.50 4.28
C PRO A 24 -14.50 -13.94 4.43
N LEU A 25 -13.69 -13.99 3.36
CA LEU A 25 -12.33 -13.45 3.32
C LEU A 25 -12.32 -11.94 3.58
N ARG A 26 -13.19 -11.19 2.87
CA ARG A 26 -13.32 -9.74 3.05
C ARG A 26 -13.73 -9.40 4.48
N HIS A 27 -14.70 -10.12 5.05
CA HIS A 27 -15.14 -9.90 6.42
C HIS A 27 -14.05 -10.21 7.45
N GLY A 28 -13.23 -11.23 7.22
CA GLY A 28 -12.05 -11.53 8.05
C GLY A 28 -11.08 -10.36 8.08
N ILE A 29 -10.71 -9.86 6.90
CA ILE A 29 -9.81 -8.71 6.76
C ILE A 29 -10.43 -7.45 7.39
N GLU A 30 -11.70 -7.16 7.15
CA GLU A 30 -12.40 -6.01 7.74
C GLU A 30 -12.43 -6.08 9.28
N ARG A 31 -12.66 -7.26 9.84
CA ARG A 31 -12.61 -7.49 11.30
C ARG A 31 -11.20 -7.27 11.84
N PHE A 32 -10.18 -7.81 11.16
CA PHE A 32 -8.79 -7.60 11.53
C PHE A 32 -8.40 -6.11 11.51
N CYS A 33 -8.70 -5.41 10.42
CA CYS A 33 -8.44 -3.97 10.31
C CYS A 33 -9.16 -3.17 11.41
N ARG A 34 -10.42 -3.52 11.72
CA ARG A 34 -11.19 -2.88 12.79
C ARG A 34 -10.56 -3.10 14.16
N ASN A 35 -10.10 -4.31 14.47
CA ASN A 35 -9.37 -4.62 15.71
C ASN A 35 -8.09 -3.80 15.82
N GLN A 36 -7.45 -3.49 14.70
CA GLN A 36 -6.29 -2.63 14.62
C GLN A 36 -6.65 -1.12 14.57
N ASN A 37 -7.89 -0.69 14.80
CA ASN A 37 -8.31 0.71 14.65
C ASN A 37 -7.90 1.31 13.29
N PHE A 38 -7.93 0.48 12.25
CA PHE A 38 -7.53 0.83 10.89
C PHE A 38 -8.75 0.73 9.98
N SER A 39 -9.01 1.79 9.22
CA SER A 39 -10.12 1.85 8.26
C SER A 39 -9.56 2.15 6.87
N SER A 40 -9.90 1.31 5.91
CA SER A 40 -9.49 1.42 4.51
C SER A 40 -10.50 0.69 3.63
N GLU A 41 -10.65 1.14 2.39
CA GLU A 41 -11.38 0.39 1.36
C GLU A 41 -10.50 -0.73 0.80
N ILE A 42 -11.00 -1.96 0.80
CA ILE A 42 -10.25 -3.14 0.34
C ILE A 42 -10.49 -3.33 -1.16
N LEU A 43 -9.40 -3.39 -1.91
CA LEU A 43 -9.41 -3.49 -3.36
C LEU A 43 -8.53 -4.66 -3.81
N TYR A 44 -8.99 -5.37 -4.82
CA TYR A 44 -8.14 -6.24 -5.63
C TYR A 44 -7.27 -5.41 -6.55
N TRP A 45 -5.98 -5.74 -6.56
CA TRP A 45 -5.00 -5.14 -7.45
C TRP A 45 -4.58 -6.16 -8.52
N PRO A 46 -5.02 -5.99 -9.78
CA PRO A 46 -4.64 -6.89 -10.88
C PRO A 46 -3.24 -6.54 -11.41
N LEU A 47 -2.24 -6.54 -10.54
CA LEU A 47 -0.86 -6.22 -10.91
C LEU A 47 -0.22 -7.41 -11.66
N PHE A 48 0.34 -7.19 -12.85
CA PHE A 48 0.97 -8.23 -13.68
C PHE A 48 0.09 -9.49 -13.81
N GLU A 49 -1.16 -9.31 -14.24
CA GLU A 49 -2.17 -10.39 -14.34
C GLU A 49 -2.47 -11.11 -13.01
N GLY A 50 -2.16 -10.46 -11.88
CA GLY A 50 -2.32 -11.04 -10.55
C GLY A 50 -1.23 -12.02 -10.14
N LYS A 51 -0.12 -12.14 -10.88
CA LYS A 51 0.99 -13.08 -10.59
C LYS A 51 1.98 -12.56 -9.54
N MET A 52 1.94 -11.26 -9.25
CA MET A 52 2.79 -10.67 -8.21
C MET A 52 2.16 -10.85 -6.84
N ILE A 53 2.97 -11.30 -5.89
CA ILE A 53 2.58 -11.45 -4.48
C ILE A 53 2.92 -10.14 -3.78
N THR A 54 1.92 -9.29 -3.54
CA THR A 54 2.12 -8.01 -2.85
C THR A 54 0.82 -7.55 -2.19
N ALA A 55 0.95 -6.96 -1.00
CA ALA A 55 -0.08 -6.16 -0.35
C ALA A 55 0.47 -4.75 -0.19
N GLY A 56 -0.40 -3.76 -0.21
CA GLY A 56 0.02 -2.38 0.02
C GLY A 56 -1.12 -1.50 0.53
N VAL A 57 -0.76 -0.44 1.25
CA VAL A 57 -1.71 0.57 1.69
C VAL A 57 -1.43 1.88 0.96
N MET A 58 -2.42 2.37 0.22
CA MET A 58 -2.35 3.67 -0.44
C MET A 58 -3.17 4.72 0.30
N GLY A 59 -2.58 5.89 0.52
CA GLY A 59 -3.28 7.07 1.02
C GLY A 59 -2.94 7.41 2.47
N ILE A 60 -2.92 8.70 2.77
CA ILE A 60 -2.54 9.23 4.09
C ILE A 60 -3.80 9.48 4.94
N VAL A 61 -4.89 9.90 4.31
CA VAL A 61 -6.14 10.25 4.99
C VAL A 61 -6.99 8.99 5.23
N PRO A 62 -7.53 8.76 6.45
CA PRO A 62 -8.36 7.59 6.77
C PRO A 62 -9.48 7.30 5.77
N ARG A 63 -10.14 8.36 5.27
CA ARG A 63 -11.26 8.24 4.33
C ARG A 63 -10.85 7.89 2.89
N PHE A 64 -9.59 8.12 2.53
CA PHE A 64 -9.04 7.83 1.19
C PHE A 64 -7.91 6.81 1.27
N ARG A 65 -7.92 5.97 2.30
CA ARG A 65 -7.00 4.85 2.45
C ARG A 65 -7.55 3.63 1.73
N TYR A 66 -6.72 3.04 0.89
CA TYR A 66 -7.03 1.86 0.11
C TYR A 66 -6.05 0.75 0.47
N LEU A 67 -6.58 -0.42 0.84
CA LEU A 67 -5.80 -1.63 1.03
C LEU A 67 -5.84 -2.42 -0.28
N LEU A 68 -4.69 -2.52 -0.94
CA LEU A 68 -4.49 -3.20 -2.20
C LEU A 68 -4.00 -4.62 -1.93
N LEU A 69 -4.73 -5.63 -2.43
CA LEU A 69 -4.37 -7.04 -2.29
C LEU A 69 -4.33 -7.70 -3.66
N THR A 70 -3.27 -8.43 -3.96
CA THR A 70 -3.20 -9.20 -5.21
C THR A 70 -3.84 -10.58 -5.05
N PRO A 71 -4.46 -11.13 -6.11
CA PRO A 71 -5.01 -12.48 -6.08
C PRO A 71 -3.97 -13.56 -5.74
N ALA A 72 -2.74 -13.45 -6.27
CA ALA A 72 -1.67 -14.41 -5.95
C ALA A 72 -1.33 -14.45 -4.46
N LEU A 73 -1.31 -13.30 -3.77
CA LEU A 73 -1.07 -13.25 -2.33
C LEU A 73 -2.16 -14.00 -1.56
N LEU A 74 -3.42 -13.78 -1.92
CA LEU A 74 -4.56 -14.42 -1.26
C LEU A 74 -4.63 -15.93 -1.53
N SER A 75 -4.10 -16.39 -2.66
CA SER A 75 -3.99 -17.82 -2.96
C SER A 75 -2.75 -18.48 -2.35
N ALA A 76 -1.73 -17.70 -2.00
CA ALA A 76 -0.45 -18.20 -1.50
C ALA A 76 -0.37 -18.26 0.03
N LEU A 77 -1.22 -17.52 0.73
CA LEU A 77 -1.21 -17.39 2.19
C LEU A 77 -2.51 -17.89 2.81
N ASP A 78 -2.37 -18.55 3.96
CA ASP A 78 -3.52 -18.86 4.81
C ASP A 78 -4.02 -17.61 5.57
N GLN A 79 -5.22 -17.69 6.15
CA GLN A 79 -5.83 -16.55 6.85
C GLN A 79 -4.94 -15.96 7.95
N GLU A 80 -4.27 -16.80 8.75
CA GLU A 80 -3.38 -16.35 9.82
C GLU A 80 -2.11 -15.67 9.28
N GLU A 81 -1.53 -16.21 8.21
CA GLU A 81 -0.35 -15.64 7.55
C GLU A 81 -0.69 -14.31 6.87
N LEU A 82 -1.85 -14.24 6.22
CA LEU A 82 -2.37 -13.01 5.63
C LEU A 82 -2.57 -11.95 6.71
N GLU A 83 -3.15 -12.30 7.85
CA GLU A 83 -3.30 -11.38 8.98
C GLU A 83 -1.95 -10.90 9.52
N ALA A 84 -0.93 -11.76 9.56
CA ALA A 84 0.43 -11.38 9.95
C ALA A 84 1.06 -10.39 8.97
N VAL A 85 0.91 -10.60 7.65
CA VAL A 85 1.38 -9.67 6.61
C VAL A 85 0.62 -8.35 6.70
N LEU A 86 -0.71 -8.38 6.86
CA LEU A 86 -1.51 -7.17 7.06
C LEU A 86 -1.13 -6.43 8.35
N ALA A 87 -0.80 -7.14 9.42
CA ALA A 87 -0.29 -6.55 10.66
C ALA A 87 1.03 -5.81 10.42
N HIS A 88 1.93 -6.40 9.62
CA HIS A 88 3.19 -5.80 9.23
C HIS A 88 2.97 -4.49 8.43
N GLU A 89 2.12 -4.54 7.41
CA GLU A 89 1.80 -3.39 6.56
C GLU A 89 1.10 -2.27 7.32
N ILE A 90 0.08 -2.60 8.13
CA ILE A 90 -0.59 -1.61 8.99
C ILE A 90 0.38 -1.07 10.04
N GLY A 91 1.31 -1.91 10.51
CA GLY A 91 2.41 -1.54 11.39
C GLY A 91 3.29 -0.46 10.78
N HIS A 92 3.71 -0.61 9.52
CA HIS A 92 4.46 0.41 8.78
C HIS A 92 3.73 1.74 8.69
N VAL A 93 2.41 1.70 8.42
CA VAL A 93 1.57 2.90 8.35
C VAL A 93 1.42 3.57 9.71
N LYS A 94 1.24 2.80 10.80
CA LYS A 94 1.05 3.34 12.16
C LYS A 94 2.35 3.83 12.81
N LYS A 95 3.43 3.09 12.62
CA LYS A 95 4.76 3.41 13.20
C LYS A 95 5.53 4.39 12.34
N TYR A 96 4.98 4.77 11.18
CA TYR A 96 5.59 5.71 10.25
C TYR A 96 7.04 5.33 9.90
N HIS A 97 7.35 4.05 9.74
CA HIS A 97 8.69 3.61 9.34
C HIS A 97 9.11 4.27 8.02
N LEU A 98 8.16 4.56 7.13
CA LEU A 98 8.37 5.34 5.93
C LEU A 98 8.79 6.80 6.21
N ILE A 99 8.27 7.44 7.27
CA ILE A 99 8.72 8.78 7.71
C ILE A 99 10.12 8.70 8.32
N LEU A 100 10.46 7.64 9.06
CA LEU A 100 11.83 7.42 9.54
C LEU A 100 12.81 7.27 8.37
N TYR A 101 12.48 6.49 7.34
CA TYR A 101 13.29 6.38 6.11
C TYR A 101 13.38 7.71 5.36
N LEU A 102 12.28 8.45 5.21
CA LEU A 102 12.29 9.78 4.58
C LEU A 102 13.09 10.80 5.38
N LEU A 103 13.00 10.81 6.71
CA LEU A 103 13.81 11.66 7.59
C LEU A 103 15.28 11.29 7.51
N LEU A 104 15.62 10.00 7.57
CA LEU A 104 16.99 9.52 7.42
C LEU A 104 17.55 9.97 6.06
N PHE A 105 16.79 9.80 4.98
CA PHE A 105 17.19 10.18 3.62
C PHE A 105 17.29 11.70 3.41
N LEU A 106 16.44 12.49 4.10
CA LEU A 106 16.49 13.96 4.11
C LEU A 106 17.66 14.49 4.94
N VAL A 107 17.96 13.86 6.08
CA VAL A 107 19.14 14.15 6.91
C VAL A 107 20.44 13.79 6.16
N SER A 108 20.43 12.77 5.28
CA SER A 108 21.56 12.40 4.43
C SER A 108 21.84 13.35 3.24
N ARG A 109 21.19 14.52 3.15
CA ARG A 109 21.49 15.57 2.16
C ARG A 109 22.80 16.33 2.46
N CYS A 110 23.85 15.64 2.88
CA CYS A 110 25.22 16.16 2.91
C CYS A 110 26.16 15.48 1.87
N SER A 111 25.77 14.35 1.25
CA SER A 111 26.57 13.72 0.19
C SER A 111 25.72 13.02 -0.87
N LEU A 112 24.97 13.76 -1.71
CA LEU A 112 24.42 13.15 -2.93
C LEU A 112 24.23 14.17 -4.08
N LYS A 113 25.30 14.88 -4.45
CA LYS A 113 25.42 15.43 -5.81
C LYS A 113 25.85 14.31 -6.79
N GLN A 114 25.09 13.22 -6.92
CA GLN A 114 25.31 12.22 -7.99
C GLN A 114 24.14 11.25 -8.17
N CYS A 115 22.91 11.74 -8.37
CA CYS A 115 21.85 10.87 -8.93
C CYS A 115 20.81 11.69 -9.71
N LEU A 116 21.31 12.66 -10.49
CA LEU A 116 20.52 13.37 -11.49
C LEU A 116 20.90 12.84 -12.88
N SER A 117 20.85 11.52 -13.06
CA SER A 117 20.90 10.88 -14.40
C SER A 117 20.36 9.46 -14.33
N ARG A 118 19.07 9.34 -14.04
CA ARG A 118 18.23 8.30 -14.64
C ARG A 118 16.78 8.70 -14.50
N SER A 119 16.27 9.18 -15.62
CA SER A 119 14.85 9.32 -15.92
C SER A 119 14.07 8.12 -15.38
N THR A 120 12.86 8.37 -14.82
CA THR A 120 11.84 7.42 -14.30
C THR A 120 11.55 7.41 -12.77
N SER A 121 11.65 8.52 -12.04
CA SER A 121 11.30 8.56 -10.59
C SER A 121 9.90 9.12 -10.27
N PHE A 122 8.88 8.70 -11.02
CA PHE A 122 7.48 8.83 -10.57
C PHE A 122 6.86 7.48 -10.21
N CYS A 123 7.27 6.41 -10.90
CA CYS A 123 6.83 5.05 -10.61
C CYS A 123 7.46 4.51 -9.31
N SER A 124 8.76 4.70 -9.07
CA SER A 124 9.43 4.14 -7.88
C SER A 124 9.01 4.78 -6.55
N ILE A 125 8.63 6.06 -6.53
CA ILE A 125 8.14 6.70 -5.29
C ILE A 125 6.75 6.15 -4.92
N MET A 126 5.89 5.93 -5.92
CA MET A 126 4.62 5.23 -5.71
C MET A 126 4.84 3.78 -5.29
N THR A 127 5.77 3.08 -5.95
CA THR A 127 6.03 1.66 -5.66
C THR A 127 6.57 1.49 -4.24
N GLY A 128 7.41 2.40 -3.74
CA GLY A 128 7.88 2.38 -2.34
C GLY A 128 6.82 2.71 -1.29
N PHE A 129 5.70 3.33 -1.67
CA PHE A 129 4.52 3.50 -0.80
C PHE A 129 3.61 2.26 -0.80
N ILE A 130 3.82 1.34 -1.74
CA ILE A 130 2.87 0.26 -2.06
C ILE A 130 3.52 -1.14 -1.90
N ALA A 131 4.84 -1.22 -1.91
CA ALA A 131 5.63 -2.44 -1.83
C ALA A 131 6.62 -2.40 -0.66
N CYS A 132 6.18 -1.96 0.52
CA CYS A 132 6.84 -2.41 1.74
C CYS A 132 6.59 -3.91 1.92
#